data_AF-A0AAU4ADK8-F1
#
_entry.id   AF-A0AAU4ADK8-F1
#
_cell.length_a   1.000
_cell.length_b   1.000
_cell.length_c   1.000
_cell.angle_alpha   90.00
_cell.angle_beta   90.00
_cell.angle_gamma   90.00
#
_symmetry.space_group_name_H-M   'P 1'
#
loop_
_entity.id
_entity.type
_entity.pdbx_description
1 polymer ?
#
loop_
_entity_poly.entity_id
_entity_poly.type
_entity_poly.pdbx_seq_one_letter_code
_entity_poly.pdbx_strand_id
1 'polypeptide(L)'
;MSSQMTAEAEFERAWGDARYTRVVLPPVDVNRILGERYTAPEPVALDRVELWDMEVRKAGNPGAFIPNVVKEGTVSAWVPGREGEELGAAFLRQSQQRLWLQPEEYGLVLEETYLNHDRQVVTFLGRESFPDARGDLLHAAGTQPLFHVQHGVEGADGQPLNTWRIVLLTDGPDDRLVKVFERMAADPWLPEFVELYVQDVLGIPLTRRDDV
;
A
#
# COMPACT_ATOMS: atom_id res chain seq x y z
N MET A 1 1.66 25.68 -0.60
CA MET A 1 1.80 24.34 -0.01
C MET A 1 1.66 23.35 -1.16
N SER A 2 2.60 22.42 -1.36
CA SER A 2 2.48 21.40 -2.42
C SER A 2 1.33 20.44 -2.12
N SER A 3 0.76 19.81 -3.16
CA SER A 3 -0.35 18.85 -3.02
C SER A 3 -0.01 17.69 -2.07
N GLN A 4 1.24 17.21 -2.10
CA GLN A 4 1.76 16.19 -1.18
C GLN A 4 1.64 16.61 0.30
N MET A 5 2.10 17.82 0.65
CA MET A 5 2.02 18.31 2.03
C MET A 5 0.57 18.49 2.49
N THR A 6 -0.34 18.81 1.57
CA THR A 6 -1.78 18.86 1.87
C THR A 6 -2.34 17.47 2.15
N ALA A 7 -1.94 16.47 1.35
CA ALA A 7 -2.39 15.09 1.51
C ALA A 7 -1.88 14.44 2.81
N GLU A 8 -0.60 14.62 3.12
CA GLU A 8 -0.02 14.17 4.39
C GLU A 8 -0.69 14.88 5.59
N ALA A 9 -0.98 16.18 5.48
CA ALA A 9 -1.70 16.89 6.53
C ALA A 9 -3.14 16.38 6.70
N GLU A 10 -3.81 15.96 5.63
CA GLU A 10 -5.13 15.32 5.72
C GLU A 10 -5.06 13.97 6.40
N PHE A 11 -4.08 13.15 6.01
CA PHE A 11 -3.80 11.88 6.68
C PHE A 11 -3.60 12.11 8.18
N GLU A 12 -2.73 13.04 8.58
CA GLU A 12 -2.44 13.31 10.00
C GLU A 12 -3.65 13.85 10.77
N ARG A 13 -4.53 14.64 10.12
CA ARG A 13 -5.79 15.06 10.74
C ARG A 13 -6.69 13.87 11.03
N ALA A 14 -6.86 12.97 10.06
CA ALA A 14 -7.63 11.74 10.28
C ALA A 14 -6.97 10.85 11.34
N TRP A 15 -5.65 10.71 11.31
CA TRP A 15 -4.89 9.98 12.31
C TRP A 15 -5.05 10.53 13.74
N GLY A 16 -5.25 11.83 13.88
CA GLY A 16 -5.52 12.49 15.16
C GLY A 16 -6.94 12.32 15.69
N ASP A 17 -7.90 11.90 14.86
CA ASP A 17 -9.31 11.77 15.25
C ASP A 17 -9.52 10.48 16.07
N ALA A 18 -10.05 10.63 17.29
CA ALA A 18 -10.27 9.52 18.21
C ALA A 18 -11.44 8.60 17.82
N ARG A 19 -12.30 9.02 16.88
CA ARG A 19 -13.41 8.20 16.38
C ARG A 19 -12.93 7.14 15.40
N TYR A 20 -11.84 7.40 14.68
CA TYR A 20 -11.35 6.52 13.64
C TYR A 20 -10.55 5.35 14.21
N THR A 21 -10.66 4.21 13.54
CA THR A 21 -9.83 3.04 13.84
C THR A 21 -8.46 3.26 13.23
N ARG A 22 -7.40 3.12 14.02
CA ARG A 22 -6.03 3.42 13.60
C ARG A 22 -5.15 2.22 13.85
N VAL A 23 -4.31 1.88 12.88
CA VAL A 23 -3.36 0.77 13.03
C VAL A 23 -2.02 1.15 12.42
N VAL A 24 -0.96 0.84 13.16
CA VAL A 24 0.43 0.86 12.68
C VAL A 24 0.92 -0.57 12.68
N LEU A 25 1.43 -1.04 11.55
CA LEU A 25 2.15 -2.32 11.52
C LEU A 25 3.60 -2.07 11.96
N PRO A 26 4.24 -3.01 12.68
CA PRO A 26 5.65 -2.92 12.98
C PRO A 26 6.47 -2.75 11.69
N PRO A 27 7.47 -1.85 11.65
CA PRO A 27 8.35 -1.73 10.50
C PRO A 27 9.01 -3.07 10.17
N VAL A 28 8.94 -3.46 8.91
CA VAL A 28 9.49 -4.73 8.42
C VAL A 28 10.94 -4.50 7.99
N ASP A 29 11.87 -5.15 8.68
CA ASP A 29 13.28 -5.21 8.27
C ASP A 29 13.46 -6.20 7.12
N VAL A 30 13.50 -5.65 5.91
CA VAL A 30 13.44 -6.43 4.68
C VAL A 30 14.67 -7.33 4.52
N ASN A 31 15.87 -6.78 4.72
CA ASN A 31 17.11 -7.52 4.54
C ASN A 31 17.31 -8.59 5.61
N ARG A 32 16.89 -8.32 6.86
CA ARG A 32 16.90 -9.33 7.91
C ARG A 32 16.00 -10.51 7.57
N ILE A 33 14.76 -10.25 7.16
CA ILE A 33 13.82 -11.32 6.81
C ILE A 33 14.31 -12.08 5.58
N LEU A 34 14.82 -11.42 4.54
CA LEU A 34 15.46 -12.07 3.38
C LEU A 34 16.55 -13.06 3.82
N GLY A 35 17.49 -12.62 4.66
CA GLY A 35 18.60 -13.45 5.13
C GLY A 35 18.19 -14.59 6.07
N GLU A 36 17.17 -14.40 6.88
CA GLU A 36 16.69 -15.39 7.85
C GLU A 36 15.75 -16.43 7.23
N ARG A 37 14.86 -16.01 6.31
CA ARG A 37 13.67 -16.79 5.92
C ARG A 37 13.68 -17.26 4.47
N TYR A 38 14.59 -16.75 3.63
CA TYR A 38 14.62 -17.08 2.21
C TYR A 38 15.95 -17.67 1.77
N THR A 39 15.90 -18.47 0.71
CA THR A 39 17.06 -18.86 -0.09
C THR A 39 16.91 -18.27 -1.50
N ALA A 40 18.05 -17.93 -2.09
CA ALA A 40 18.18 -17.39 -3.44
C ALA A 40 19.49 -17.91 -4.05
N PRO A 41 19.62 -17.91 -5.40
CA PRO A 41 20.85 -18.32 -6.07
C PRO A 41 22.09 -17.49 -5.68
N GLU A 42 21.87 -16.25 -5.28
CA GLU A 42 22.90 -15.30 -4.81
C GLU A 42 22.38 -14.49 -3.60
N PRO A 43 23.27 -13.91 -2.77
CA PRO A 43 22.84 -13.08 -1.65
C PRO A 43 22.00 -11.89 -2.13
N VAL A 44 20.79 -11.76 -1.60
CA VAL A 44 19.86 -10.65 -1.91
C VAL A 44 19.85 -9.68 -0.74
N ALA A 45 20.10 -8.41 -1.04
CA ALA A 45 19.89 -7.31 -0.13
C ALA A 45 19.34 -6.13 -0.94
N LEU A 46 18.24 -5.57 -0.47
CA LEU A 46 17.65 -4.37 -1.04
C LEU A 46 18.25 -3.14 -0.36
N ASP A 47 18.45 -2.08 -1.12
CA ASP A 47 18.69 -0.75 -0.55
C ASP A 47 17.38 0.06 -0.41
N ARG A 48 17.48 1.31 0.10
CA ARG A 48 16.32 2.19 0.24
C ARG A 48 15.74 2.62 -1.11
N VAL A 49 16.57 2.72 -2.15
CA VAL A 49 16.14 3.16 -3.49
C VAL A 49 15.31 2.06 -4.14
N GLU A 50 15.76 0.81 -4.06
CA GLU A 50 15.04 -0.35 -4.58
C GLU A 50 13.73 -0.58 -3.82
N LEU A 51 13.75 -0.49 -2.49
CA LEU A 51 12.51 -0.61 -1.70
C LEU A 51 11.53 0.53 -1.99
N TRP A 52 12.04 1.73 -2.29
CA TRP A 52 11.19 2.86 -2.69
C TRP A 52 10.64 2.71 -4.12
N ASP A 53 11.45 2.23 -5.06
CA ASP A 53 11.01 1.90 -6.43
C ASP A 53 9.86 0.86 -6.39
N MET A 54 9.97 -0.15 -5.53
CA MET A 54 8.87 -1.08 -5.27
C MET A 54 7.60 -0.36 -4.81
N GLU A 55 7.68 0.52 -3.80
CA GLU A 55 6.50 1.24 -3.30
C GLU A 55 5.85 2.11 -4.38
N VAL A 56 6.65 2.78 -5.22
CA VAL A 56 6.16 3.58 -6.35
C VAL A 56 5.45 2.71 -7.39
N ARG A 57 6.02 1.56 -7.77
CA ARG A 57 5.41 0.63 -8.72
C ARG A 57 4.10 0.05 -8.18
N LYS A 58 4.09 -0.38 -6.92
CA LYS A 58 2.89 -0.88 -6.24
C LYS A 58 1.80 0.18 -6.14
N ALA A 59 2.16 1.45 -5.92
CA ALA A 59 1.21 2.55 -5.84
C ALA A 59 0.44 2.71 -7.17
N GLY A 60 1.15 2.68 -8.31
CA GLY A 60 0.58 2.83 -9.64
C GLY A 60 -0.09 1.57 -10.20
N ASN A 61 0.37 0.38 -9.82
CA ASN A 61 -0.15 -0.90 -10.31
C ASN A 61 -0.28 -1.95 -9.19
N PRO A 62 -1.18 -1.76 -8.21
CA PRO A 62 -1.30 -2.69 -7.09
C PRO A 62 -1.69 -4.11 -7.51
N GLY A 63 -2.33 -4.30 -8.67
CA GLY A 63 -2.74 -5.63 -9.15
C GLY A 63 -1.57 -6.59 -9.40
N ALA A 64 -0.39 -6.07 -9.76
CA ALA A 64 0.81 -6.87 -9.96
C ALA A 64 1.57 -7.19 -8.66
N PHE A 65 1.30 -6.45 -7.57
CA PHE A 65 2.11 -6.51 -6.34
C PHE A 65 1.32 -6.99 -5.11
N ILE A 66 -0.01 -6.88 -5.11
CA ILE A 66 -0.87 -7.35 -4.02
C ILE A 66 -2.06 -8.16 -4.57
N PRO A 67 -1.82 -9.25 -5.32
CA PRO A 67 -2.88 -10.05 -5.93
C PRO A 67 -3.80 -10.73 -4.89
N ASN A 68 -3.33 -10.92 -3.67
CA ASN A 68 -4.18 -11.40 -2.58
C ASN A 68 -5.14 -10.33 -2.02
N VAL A 69 -4.97 -9.06 -2.37
CA VAL A 69 -5.82 -7.95 -1.94
C VAL A 69 -6.69 -7.44 -3.09
N VAL A 70 -6.10 -7.28 -4.27
CA VAL A 70 -6.73 -6.67 -5.44
C VAL A 70 -7.20 -7.72 -6.43
N LYS A 71 -8.44 -7.58 -6.92
CA LYS A 71 -8.96 -8.41 -7.99
C LYS A 71 -8.24 -8.11 -9.31
N GLU A 72 -7.70 -9.15 -9.93
CA GLU A 72 -7.01 -9.06 -11.22
C GLU A 72 -7.85 -8.33 -12.28
N GLY A 73 -7.20 -7.47 -13.07
CA GLY A 73 -7.82 -6.74 -14.17
C GLY A 73 -8.74 -5.58 -13.77
N THR A 74 -8.83 -5.23 -12.48
CA THR A 74 -9.74 -4.17 -11.99
C THR A 74 -9.05 -2.85 -11.66
N VAL A 75 -7.72 -2.80 -11.78
CA VAL A 75 -6.94 -1.60 -11.48
C VAL A 75 -7.05 -0.60 -12.61
N SER A 76 -7.22 0.67 -12.28
CA SER A 76 -6.96 1.78 -13.20
C SER A 76 -6.38 2.94 -12.42
N ALA A 77 -5.38 3.61 -12.98
CA ALA A 77 -4.78 4.81 -12.41
C ALA A 77 -4.59 5.87 -13.50
N TRP A 78 -4.82 7.13 -13.17
CA TRP A 78 -4.75 8.24 -14.12
C TRP A 78 -4.46 9.56 -13.45
N VAL A 79 -3.96 10.51 -14.25
CA VAL A 79 -3.80 11.90 -13.83
C VAL A 79 -5.12 12.65 -14.11
N PRO A 80 -5.73 13.33 -13.12
CA PRO A 80 -6.96 14.09 -13.32
C PRO A 80 -6.86 15.09 -14.48
N GLY A 81 -7.82 15.00 -15.40
CA GLY A 81 -7.92 15.89 -16.58
C GLY A 81 -6.83 15.70 -17.63
N ARG A 82 -5.98 14.67 -17.50
CA ARG A 82 -4.82 14.42 -18.38
C ARG A 82 -4.75 12.94 -18.76
N GLU A 83 -5.69 12.53 -19.61
CA GLU A 83 -5.81 11.16 -20.10
C GLU A 83 -4.53 10.73 -20.84
N GLY A 84 -4.02 9.53 -20.51
CA GLY A 84 -2.82 8.95 -21.14
C GLY A 84 -1.49 9.54 -20.68
N GLU A 85 -1.47 10.50 -19.75
CA GLU A 85 -0.22 10.99 -19.15
C GLU A 85 0.40 9.93 -18.24
N GLU A 86 1.73 9.86 -18.22
CA GLU A 86 2.46 9.04 -17.25
C GLU A 86 2.12 9.46 -15.82
N LEU A 87 2.00 8.48 -14.92
CA LEU A 87 1.71 8.76 -13.52
C LEU A 87 2.89 9.53 -12.90
N GLY A 88 2.63 10.76 -12.48
CA GLY A 88 3.57 11.55 -11.70
C GLY A 88 3.43 11.30 -10.21
N ALA A 89 3.86 12.27 -9.41
CA ALA A 89 3.78 12.21 -7.96
C ALA A 89 2.37 12.40 -7.37
N ALA A 90 1.34 12.61 -8.20
CA ALA A 90 -0.05 12.73 -7.79
C ALA A 90 -0.98 12.16 -8.87
N PHE A 91 -1.84 11.22 -8.50
CA PHE A 91 -2.78 10.57 -9.42
C PHE A 91 -3.98 10.00 -8.67
N LEU A 92 -5.04 9.65 -9.41
CA LEU A 92 -6.17 8.87 -8.90
C LEU A 92 -5.99 7.42 -9.26
N ARG A 93 -6.48 6.52 -8.41
CA ARG A 93 -6.58 5.10 -8.74
C ARG A 93 -7.87 4.49 -8.22
N GLN A 94 -8.36 3.49 -8.94
CA GLN A 94 -9.42 2.60 -8.48
C GLN A 94 -8.94 1.15 -8.50
N SER A 95 -9.51 0.33 -7.63
CA SER A 95 -9.37 -1.12 -7.69
C SER A 95 -10.51 -1.82 -6.95
N GLN A 96 -10.85 -3.04 -7.36
CA GLN A 96 -11.71 -3.92 -6.57
C GLN A 96 -10.83 -4.62 -5.53
N GLN A 97 -11.04 -4.35 -4.25
CA GLN A 97 -10.23 -4.89 -3.15
C GLN A 97 -11.07 -5.81 -2.27
N ARG A 98 -10.44 -6.86 -1.73
CA ARG A 98 -11.07 -7.71 -0.71
C ARG A 98 -11.50 -6.87 0.48
N LEU A 99 -12.67 -7.17 1.04
CA LEU A 99 -13.15 -6.45 2.23
C LEU A 99 -12.40 -6.90 3.48
N TRP A 100 -12.06 -5.97 4.37
CA TRP A 100 -11.28 -6.28 5.58
C TRP A 100 -11.91 -7.35 6.47
N LEU A 101 -13.24 -7.31 6.64
CA LEU A 101 -13.99 -8.23 7.51
C LEU A 101 -14.65 -9.40 6.75
N GLN A 102 -14.66 -9.37 5.42
CA GLN A 102 -15.30 -10.36 4.53
C GLN A 102 -14.37 -10.59 3.32
N PRO A 103 -13.19 -11.19 3.52
CA PRO A 103 -12.14 -11.26 2.50
C PRO A 103 -12.52 -12.08 1.25
N GLU A 104 -13.61 -12.84 1.28
CA GLU A 104 -14.20 -13.53 0.14
C GLU A 104 -14.95 -12.59 -0.82
N GLU A 105 -15.32 -11.39 -0.37
CA GLU A 105 -16.04 -10.38 -1.14
C GLU A 105 -15.11 -9.25 -1.59
N TYR A 106 -15.49 -8.57 -2.68
CA TYR A 106 -14.76 -7.42 -3.22
C TYR A 106 -15.62 -6.15 -3.19
N GLY A 107 -14.98 -5.02 -2.91
CA GLY A 107 -15.57 -3.69 -3.03
C GLY A 107 -14.69 -2.75 -3.84
N LEU A 108 -15.32 -1.83 -4.59
CA LEU A 108 -14.62 -0.76 -5.28
C LEU A 108 -14.04 0.23 -4.26
N VAL A 109 -12.72 0.39 -4.30
CA VAL A 109 -11.95 1.38 -3.55
C VAL A 109 -11.45 2.45 -4.50
N LEU A 110 -11.58 3.71 -4.08
CA LEU A 110 -11.19 4.90 -4.82
C LEU A 110 -10.19 5.69 -3.99
N GLU A 111 -8.99 5.94 -4.51
CA GLU A 111 -7.90 6.59 -3.77
C GLU A 111 -7.27 7.72 -4.57
N GLU A 112 -7.10 8.88 -3.93
CA GLU A 112 -6.09 9.86 -4.34
C GLU A 112 -4.73 9.42 -3.83
N THR A 113 -3.75 9.34 -4.72
CA THR A 113 -2.41 8.83 -4.42
C THR A 113 -1.37 9.94 -4.58
N TYR A 114 -0.50 10.09 -3.58
CA TYR A 114 0.56 11.09 -3.56
C TYR A 114 1.89 10.44 -3.20
N LEU A 115 2.90 10.63 -4.04
CA LEU A 115 4.27 10.16 -3.82
C LEU A 115 5.11 11.31 -3.28
N ASN A 116 5.75 11.13 -2.13
CA ASN A 116 6.76 12.04 -1.62
C ASN A 116 8.13 11.38 -1.75
N HIS A 117 8.86 11.70 -2.83
CA HIS A 117 10.15 11.08 -3.13
C HIS A 117 11.24 11.48 -2.13
N ASP A 118 11.18 12.69 -1.56
CA ASP A 118 12.16 13.18 -0.58
C ASP A 118 12.04 12.42 0.74
N ARG A 119 10.79 12.16 1.18
CA ARG A 119 10.51 11.40 2.40
C ARG A 119 10.41 9.89 2.17
N GLN A 120 10.35 9.45 0.91
CA GLN A 120 10.02 8.08 0.50
C GLN A 120 8.76 7.54 1.17
N VAL A 121 7.66 8.32 1.06
CA VAL A 121 6.34 7.98 1.59
C VAL A 121 5.30 8.08 0.48
N VAL A 122 4.44 7.07 0.39
CA VAL A 122 3.20 7.14 -0.41
C VAL A 122 2.04 7.40 0.52
N THR A 123 1.22 8.40 0.20
CA THR A 123 -0.04 8.67 0.90
C THR A 123 -1.21 8.37 -0.02
N PHE A 124 -2.10 7.47 0.43
CA PHE A 124 -3.35 7.15 -0.22
C PHE A 124 -4.50 7.72 0.61
N LEU A 125 -5.35 8.52 -0.01
CA LEU A 125 -6.54 9.07 0.62
C LEU A 125 -7.77 8.46 -0.05
N GLY A 126 -8.45 7.56 0.66
CA GLY A 126 -9.73 7.01 0.24
C GLY A 126 -10.79 8.09 0.05
N ARG A 127 -11.59 7.96 -1.01
CA ARG A 127 -12.66 8.88 -1.39
C ARG A 127 -13.97 8.14 -1.59
N GLU A 128 -15.08 8.81 -1.27
CA GLU A 128 -16.42 8.33 -1.60
C GLU A 128 -16.67 8.32 -3.10
N SER A 129 -16.14 9.32 -3.80
CA SER A 129 -16.33 9.49 -5.24
C SER A 129 -15.28 10.42 -5.84
N PHE A 130 -14.93 10.18 -7.09
CA PHE A 130 -14.26 11.13 -7.97
C PHE A 130 -14.56 10.77 -9.44
N PRO A 131 -14.34 11.68 -10.41
CA PRO A 131 -14.48 11.34 -11.82
C PRO A 131 -13.42 10.34 -12.29
N ASP A 132 -13.82 9.40 -13.15
CA ASP A 132 -12.90 8.53 -13.90
C ASP A 132 -12.10 9.35 -14.95
N ALA A 133 -11.23 8.69 -15.71
CA ALA A 133 -10.42 9.34 -16.74
C ALA A 133 -11.26 10.02 -17.85
N ARG A 134 -12.51 9.60 -18.06
CA ARG A 134 -13.45 10.14 -19.04
C ARG A 134 -14.38 11.22 -18.44
N GLY A 135 -14.29 11.44 -17.14
CA GLY A 135 -15.12 12.41 -16.42
C GLY A 135 -16.39 11.82 -15.79
N ASP A 136 -16.62 10.51 -15.92
CA ASP A 136 -17.79 9.85 -15.33
C ASP A 136 -17.60 9.69 -13.83
N LEU A 137 -18.59 10.06 -13.02
CA LEU A 137 -18.48 9.99 -11.57
C LEU A 137 -18.49 8.52 -11.10
N LEU A 138 -17.42 8.12 -10.41
CA LEU A 138 -17.31 6.84 -9.73
C LEU A 138 -17.74 6.98 -8.26
N HIS A 139 -18.27 5.90 -7.70
CA HIS A 139 -18.60 5.79 -6.28
C HIS A 139 -17.93 4.57 -5.67
N ALA A 140 -17.30 4.74 -4.52
CA ALA A 140 -16.82 3.63 -3.71
C ALA A 140 -17.99 2.74 -3.30
N ALA A 141 -17.75 1.45 -3.11
CA ALA A 141 -18.82 0.48 -2.87
C ALA A 141 -19.60 0.70 -1.56
N GLY A 142 -18.98 1.36 -0.57
CA GLY A 142 -19.59 1.59 0.76
C GLY A 142 -19.73 0.32 1.62
N THR A 143 -19.23 -0.82 1.16
CA THR A 143 -19.29 -2.12 1.86
C THR A 143 -18.22 -2.28 2.95
N GLN A 144 -17.27 -1.34 3.03
CA GLN A 144 -16.31 -1.21 4.12
C GLN A 144 -16.02 0.28 4.39
N PRO A 145 -15.49 0.64 5.57
CA PRO A 145 -15.13 2.02 5.85
C PRO A 145 -14.16 2.57 4.81
N LEU A 146 -14.29 3.86 4.48
CA LEU A 146 -13.22 4.58 3.80
C LEU A 146 -11.97 4.53 4.67
N PHE A 147 -10.80 4.61 4.04
CA PHE A 147 -9.55 4.60 4.77
C PHE A 147 -8.52 5.50 4.10
N HIS A 148 -7.54 5.93 4.88
CA HIS A 148 -6.31 6.52 4.38
C HIS A 148 -5.16 5.63 4.80
N VAL A 149 -4.18 5.49 3.92
CA VAL A 149 -3.03 4.61 4.13
C VAL A 149 -1.76 5.39 3.83
N GLN A 150 -0.72 5.13 4.62
CA GLN A 150 0.63 5.50 4.26
C GLN A 150 1.54 4.29 4.27
N HIS A 151 2.32 4.18 3.21
CA HIS A 151 3.46 3.28 3.11
C HIS A 151 4.73 4.12 3.02
N GLY A 152 5.85 3.59 3.47
CA GLY A 152 7.11 4.30 3.28
C GLY A 152 8.34 3.47 3.55
N VAL A 153 9.49 4.09 3.31
CA VAL A 153 10.81 3.50 3.51
C VAL A 153 11.57 4.27 4.60
N GLU A 154 11.88 3.59 5.69
CA GLU A 154 12.71 4.09 6.79
C GLU A 154 13.99 3.25 6.93
N GLY A 155 14.80 3.50 7.95
CA GLY A 155 16.08 2.79 8.14
C GLY A 155 17.23 3.29 7.26
N ALA A 156 18.33 2.55 7.28
CA ALA A 156 19.54 2.86 6.48
C ALA A 156 19.58 2.02 5.20
N ASP A 157 20.44 2.36 4.23
CA ASP A 157 20.55 1.61 2.97
C ASP A 157 20.85 0.12 3.15
N GLY A 158 21.69 -0.25 4.13
CA GLY A 158 21.97 -1.67 4.41
C GLY A 158 20.87 -2.39 5.19
N GLN A 159 19.90 -1.66 5.73
CA GLN A 159 18.82 -2.17 6.58
C GLN A 159 17.55 -1.34 6.35
N PRO A 160 16.96 -1.37 5.15
CA PRO A 160 15.79 -0.59 4.84
C PRO A 160 14.56 -1.21 5.54
N LEU A 161 13.74 -0.35 6.12
CA LEU A 161 12.52 -0.73 6.81
C LEU A 161 11.32 -0.37 5.96
N ASN A 162 10.46 -1.34 5.67
CA ASN A 162 9.14 -1.05 5.10
C ASN A 162 8.17 -0.65 6.21
N THR A 163 7.57 0.52 6.09
CA THR A 163 6.64 1.08 7.08
C THR A 163 5.23 1.13 6.53
N TRP A 164 4.25 0.94 7.41
CA TRP A 164 2.85 0.90 7.01
C TRP A 164 1.93 1.37 8.14
N ARG A 165 1.01 2.28 7.83
CA ARG A 165 -0.06 2.69 8.74
C ARG A 165 -1.35 3.01 8.00
N ILE A 166 -2.48 2.75 8.66
CA ILE A 166 -3.83 2.97 8.14
C ILE A 166 -4.71 3.66 9.18
N VAL A 167 -5.55 4.56 8.72
CA VAL A 167 -6.69 5.06 9.48
C VAL A 167 -7.97 4.74 8.70
N LEU A 168 -8.87 3.99 9.33
CA LEU A 168 -10.20 3.67 8.80
C LEU A 168 -11.20 4.66 9.40
N LEU A 169 -11.93 5.36 8.53
CA LEU A 169 -12.85 6.44 8.87
C LEU A 169 -14.18 5.89 9.43
N THR A 170 -14.08 5.19 10.55
CA THR A 170 -15.21 4.58 11.28
C THR A 170 -15.92 5.59 12.21
N ASP A 171 -17.13 5.29 12.66
CA ASP A 171 -17.83 6.14 13.65
C ASP A 171 -17.29 5.97 15.08
N GLY A 172 -16.55 4.90 15.32
CA GLY A 172 -15.83 4.59 16.55
C GLY A 172 -14.73 3.54 16.28
N PRO A 173 -13.76 3.37 17.19
CA PRO A 173 -12.77 2.30 17.06
C PRO A 173 -13.41 0.91 16.97
N ASP A 174 -12.99 0.10 16.00
CA ASP A 174 -13.50 -1.26 15.78
C ASP A 174 -12.38 -2.30 15.93
N ASP A 175 -12.40 -3.01 17.07
CA ASP A 175 -11.42 -4.05 17.40
C ASP A 175 -11.38 -5.20 16.39
N ARG A 176 -12.46 -5.44 15.64
CA ARG A 176 -12.48 -6.51 14.62
C ARG A 176 -11.55 -6.16 13.47
N LEU A 177 -11.51 -4.88 13.08
CA LEU A 177 -10.60 -4.37 12.07
C LEU A 177 -9.16 -4.42 12.59
N VAL A 178 -8.90 -3.97 13.82
CA VAL A 178 -7.56 -4.04 14.44
C VAL A 178 -7.00 -5.47 14.38
N LYS A 179 -7.81 -6.47 14.74
CA LYS A 179 -7.42 -7.89 14.70
C LYS A 179 -7.06 -8.41 13.31
N VAL A 180 -7.60 -7.83 12.23
CA VAL A 180 -7.20 -8.20 10.86
C VAL A 180 -5.74 -7.81 10.64
N PHE A 181 -5.39 -6.57 10.98
CA PHE A 181 -4.04 -6.04 10.82
C PHE A 181 -3.04 -6.65 11.80
N GLU A 182 -3.45 -7.02 13.01
CA GLU A 182 -2.61 -7.79 13.94
C GLU A 182 -2.20 -9.15 13.34
N ARG A 183 -3.12 -9.84 12.65
CA ARG A 183 -2.79 -11.10 11.95
C ARG A 183 -1.83 -10.86 10.79
N MET A 184 -1.98 -9.76 10.06
CA MET A 184 -1.05 -9.37 9.00
C MET A 184 0.34 -9.05 9.57
N ALA A 185 0.42 -8.33 10.70
CA ALA A 185 1.69 -8.02 11.38
C ALA A 185 2.39 -9.26 11.94
N ALA A 186 1.66 -10.32 12.24
CA ALA A 186 2.19 -11.57 12.76
C ALA A 186 2.75 -12.49 11.68
N ASP A 187 2.59 -12.16 10.40
CA ASP A 187 3.15 -12.94 9.30
C ASP A 187 4.69 -12.87 9.36
N PRO A 188 5.40 -14.01 9.51
CA PRO A 188 6.86 -14.01 9.63
C PRO A 188 7.57 -13.79 8.29
N TRP A 189 6.83 -13.81 7.17
CA TRP A 189 7.35 -13.67 5.83
C TRP A 189 7.47 -12.20 5.42
N LEU A 190 8.17 -11.95 4.33
CA LEU A 190 8.10 -10.65 3.68
C LEU A 190 6.65 -10.36 3.27
N PRO A 191 6.21 -9.09 3.31
CA PRO A 191 5.00 -8.69 2.62
C PRO A 191 5.09 -9.14 1.15
N GLU A 192 4.02 -9.75 0.64
CA GLU A 192 3.98 -10.35 -0.70
C GLU A 192 4.50 -9.42 -1.81
N PHE A 193 4.18 -8.12 -1.72
CA PHE A 193 4.65 -7.14 -2.69
C PHE A 193 6.19 -7.01 -2.78
N VAL A 194 6.91 -7.28 -1.69
CA VAL A 194 8.38 -7.29 -1.69
C VAL A 194 8.87 -8.57 -2.36
N GLU A 195 8.25 -9.71 -2.08
CA GLU A 195 8.60 -10.99 -2.72
C GLU A 195 8.42 -10.92 -4.24
N LEU A 196 7.29 -10.35 -4.70
CA LEU A 196 6.98 -10.17 -6.11
C LEU A 196 7.93 -9.16 -6.76
N TYR A 197 8.31 -8.09 -6.07
CA TYR A 197 9.31 -7.15 -6.60
C TYR A 197 10.67 -7.84 -6.85
N VAL A 198 11.17 -8.60 -5.88
CA VAL A 198 12.46 -9.30 -6.03
C VAL A 198 12.39 -10.33 -7.16
N GLN A 199 11.30 -11.09 -7.26
CA GLN A 199 11.16 -12.14 -8.27
C GLN A 199 10.89 -11.59 -9.68
N ASP A 200 9.91 -10.71 -9.81
CA ASP A 200 9.36 -10.32 -11.11
C ASP A 200 10.03 -9.06 -11.68
N VAL A 201 10.55 -8.18 -10.83
CA VAL A 201 11.23 -6.94 -11.25
C VAL A 201 12.74 -7.12 -11.25
N LEU A 202 13.32 -7.63 -10.15
CA LEU A 202 14.77 -7.87 -10.09
C LEU A 202 15.18 -9.19 -10.76
N GLY A 203 14.23 -10.09 -11.03
CA GLY A 203 14.51 -11.36 -11.70
C GLY A 203 15.21 -12.38 -10.81
N ILE A 204 15.14 -12.21 -9.48
CA ILE A 204 15.84 -13.06 -8.52
C ILE A 204 14.85 -14.05 -7.90
N PRO A 205 14.97 -15.36 -8.18
CA PRO A 205 14.11 -16.35 -7.57
C PRO A 205 14.29 -16.39 -6.06
N LEU A 206 13.17 -16.37 -5.32
CA LEU A 206 13.14 -16.55 -3.87
C LEU A 206 12.43 -17.86 -3.53
N THR A 207 12.98 -18.59 -2.57
CA THR A 207 12.31 -19.76 -1.98
C THR A 207 12.23 -19.57 -0.47
N ARG A 208 11.02 -19.68 0.09
CA ARG A 208 10.81 -19.67 1.54
C ARG A 208 11.46 -20.91 2.14
N ARG A 209 12.18 -20.77 3.26
CA ARG A 209 12.80 -21.90 3.95
C ARG A 209 11.75 -22.72 4.71
N ASP A 210 11.85 -24.04 4.63
CA ASP A 210 10.88 -24.97 5.22
C ASP A 210 11.00 -25.09 6.75
N ASP A 211 12.06 -24.56 7.37
CA ASP A 211 12.41 -24.72 8.79
C ASP A 211 11.94 -23.56 9.69
N VAL A 212 10.89 -22.86 9.25
CA VAL A 212 10.32 -21.66 9.88
C VAL A 212 8.90 -21.91 10.39
#